data_AF-A0A7X7GLZ5-F1
#
_entry.id   AF-A0A7X7GLZ5-F1
#
_cell.length_a   1.000
_cell.length_b   1.000
_cell.length_c   1.000
_cell.angle_alpha   90.00
_cell.angle_beta   90.00
_cell.angle_gamma   90.00
#
_symmetry.space_group_name_H-M   'P 1'
#
loop_
_entity.id
_entity.type
_entity.pdbx_description
1 polymer ?
#
loop_
_entity_poly.entity_id
_entity_poly.type
_entity_poly.pdbx_seq_one_letter_code
_entity_poly.pdbx_strand_id
1 'polypeptide(L)'
;MTATDTDGREAPLRRGYYNGSKGSGVDKIYYKHNIDNLALFPAAMRSLVNFQETPNGTTRVYLLPIGILECEETFLGLYPKNDCKIDEDRRDKLRLIVDYREIEEMPTDDKTFGVVSMYCTKTGNDACPDWVNKTVEYPAEGPWPWASS
;
A
#
# COMPACT_ATOMS: atom_id res chain seq x y z
N MET A 1 -1.76 3.82 -13.99
CA MET A 1 -2.49 2.68 -13.38
C MET A 1 -3.63 3.27 -12.58
N THR A 2 -4.80 2.64 -12.55
CA THR A 2 -5.96 3.09 -11.76
C THR A 2 -6.44 1.91 -10.93
N ALA A 3 -6.94 2.18 -9.72
CA ALA A 3 -7.55 1.18 -8.85
C ALA A 3 -8.81 1.74 -8.21
N THR A 4 -9.73 0.84 -7.86
CA THR A 4 -11.02 1.16 -7.26
C THR A 4 -11.03 0.67 -5.81
N ASP A 5 -11.50 1.50 -4.88
CA ASP A 5 -11.72 1.09 -3.50
C ASP A 5 -13.02 0.28 -3.34
N THR A 6 -13.26 -0.22 -2.12
CA THR A 6 -14.44 -1.04 -1.80
C THR A 6 -15.76 -0.28 -1.87
N ASP A 7 -15.72 1.06 -1.87
CA ASP A 7 -16.89 1.93 -2.00
C ASP A 7 -17.11 2.37 -3.46
N GLY A 8 -16.31 1.87 -4.41
CA GLY A 8 -16.41 2.19 -5.84
C GLY A 8 -15.66 3.46 -6.27
N ARG A 9 -14.81 4.05 -5.42
CA ARG A 9 -14.03 5.25 -5.79
C ARG A 9 -12.77 4.87 -6.56
N GLU A 10 -12.60 5.49 -7.71
CA GLU A 10 -11.41 5.27 -8.54
C GLU A 10 -10.33 6.31 -8.24
N ALA A 11 -9.08 5.87 -8.16
CA ALA A 11 -7.94 6.75 -8.02
C ALA A 11 -6.82 6.35 -8.99
N PRO A 12 -6.22 7.32 -9.70
CA PRO A 12 -5.07 7.06 -10.55
C PRO A 12 -3.77 7.09 -9.73
N LEU A 13 -2.90 6.10 -9.95
CA LEU A 13 -1.48 6.18 -9.66
C LEU A 13 -0.75 6.74 -10.88
N ARG A 14 -0.32 8.00 -10.76
CA ARG A 14 0.42 8.76 -11.78
C ARG A 14 1.91 8.72 -11.46
N ARG A 15 2.75 8.99 -12.47
CA ARG A 15 4.21 9.11 -12.29
C ARG A 15 4.58 10.12 -11.21
N GLY A 16 3.97 11.31 -11.28
CA GLY A 16 4.23 12.39 -10.33
C GLY A 16 5.63 12.98 -10.49
N TYR A 17 6.21 13.44 -9.38
CA TYR A 17 7.58 13.95 -9.31
C TYR A 17 8.12 13.82 -7.88
N TYR A 18 9.44 13.89 -7.72
CA TYR A 18 10.07 14.06 -6.41
C TYR A 18 11.35 14.90 -6.55
N ASN A 19 11.53 15.88 -5.66
CA ASN A 19 12.67 16.80 -5.70
C ASN A 19 13.61 16.69 -4.48
N GLY A 20 13.52 15.60 -3.72
CA GLY A 20 14.27 15.41 -2.48
C GLY A 20 13.57 15.93 -1.21
N SER A 21 12.46 16.67 -1.35
CA SER A 21 11.65 17.13 -0.20
C SER A 21 10.15 16.99 -0.43
N LYS A 22 9.68 17.37 -1.61
CA LYS A 22 8.28 17.37 -2.03
C LYS A 22 8.10 16.51 -3.27
N GLY A 23 6.88 16.03 -3.44
CA GLY A 23 6.53 15.19 -4.56
C GLY A 23 5.18 14.49 -4.39
N SER A 24 4.81 13.74 -5.41
CA SER A 24 3.64 12.87 -5.43
C SER A 24 3.87 11.67 -6.35
N GLY A 25 2.95 10.70 -6.29
CA GLY A 25 2.92 9.58 -7.22
C GLY A 25 4.12 8.62 -7.12
N VAL A 26 4.35 7.89 -8.20
CA VAL A 26 5.38 6.85 -8.31
C VAL A 26 6.77 7.37 -7.94
N ASP A 27 7.16 8.54 -8.43
CA ASP A 27 8.51 9.07 -8.21
C ASP A 27 8.78 9.29 -6.72
N LYS A 28 7.81 9.83 -5.96
CA LYS A 28 7.98 9.98 -4.51
C LYS A 28 7.96 8.63 -3.79
N ILE A 29 7.07 7.71 -4.18
CA ILE A 29 6.97 6.37 -3.60
C ILE A 29 8.30 5.61 -3.78
N TYR A 30 8.90 5.69 -4.97
CA TYR A 30 10.16 5.05 -5.28
C TYR A 30 11.35 5.74 -4.59
N TYR A 31 11.59 7.02 -4.88
CA TYR A 31 12.82 7.69 -4.42
C TYR A 31 12.83 8.05 -2.94
N LYS A 32 11.67 8.36 -2.36
CA LYS A 32 11.58 8.73 -0.93
C LYS A 32 11.33 7.50 -0.05
N HIS A 33 10.40 6.65 -0.47
CA HIS A 33 9.87 5.59 0.37
C HIS A 33 10.44 4.21 0.06
N ASN A 34 11.32 4.08 -0.95
CA ASN A 34 11.93 2.80 -1.31
C ASN A 34 10.89 1.70 -1.60
N ILE A 35 9.78 2.07 -2.26
CA ILE A 35 8.78 1.11 -2.70
C ILE A 35 8.75 1.07 -4.22
N ASP A 36 9.12 -0.06 -4.81
CA ASP A 36 9.08 -0.32 -6.26
C ASP A 36 7.97 -1.32 -6.64
N ASN A 37 7.45 -2.07 -5.68
CA ASN A 37 6.33 -2.98 -5.87
C ASN A 37 5.00 -2.21 -5.95
N LEU A 38 4.67 -1.73 -7.15
CA LEU A 38 3.44 -0.98 -7.41
C LEU A 38 2.16 -1.82 -7.30
N ALA A 39 2.23 -3.15 -7.22
CA ALA A 39 1.05 -4.00 -6.97
C ALA A 39 0.46 -3.77 -5.56
N LEU A 40 1.24 -3.18 -4.65
CA LEU A 40 0.78 -2.76 -3.33
C LEU A 40 -0.26 -1.63 -3.39
N PHE A 41 -0.28 -0.83 -4.46
CA PHE A 41 -1.27 0.24 -4.63
C PHE A 41 -2.71 -0.30 -4.76
N PRO A 42 -3.05 -1.15 -5.75
CA PRO A 42 -4.41 -1.70 -5.86
C PRO A 42 -4.78 -2.62 -4.68
N ALA A 43 -3.80 -3.23 -4.01
CA ALA A 43 -4.03 -3.99 -2.78
C ALA A 43 -4.44 -3.05 -1.62
N ALA A 44 -3.75 -1.91 -1.48
CA ALA A 44 -4.06 -0.95 -0.43
C ALA A 44 -5.40 -0.24 -0.63
N MET A 45 -5.74 0.11 -1.88
CA MET A 45 -7.05 0.66 -2.25
C MET A 45 -8.21 -0.28 -1.87
N ARG A 46 -8.00 -1.59 -1.99
CA ARG A 46 -9.01 -2.62 -1.66
C ARG A 46 -8.98 -3.08 -0.21
N SER A 47 -8.09 -2.53 0.61
CA SER A 47 -7.97 -2.97 2.00
C SER A 47 -9.18 -2.53 2.83
N LEU A 48 -9.86 -3.50 3.44
CA LEU A 48 -10.97 -3.28 4.36
C LEU A 48 -10.51 -2.82 5.75
N VAL A 49 -9.20 -2.82 5.99
CA VAL A 49 -8.64 -2.84 7.36
C VAL A 49 -8.69 -1.48 8.04
N ASN A 50 -8.80 -0.35 7.32
CA ASN A 50 -9.20 0.97 7.84
C ASN A 50 -8.94 2.04 6.77
N PHE A 51 -9.85 3.00 6.64
CA PHE A 51 -9.54 4.29 6.02
C PHE A 51 -9.83 5.46 6.95
N GLN A 52 -9.04 6.53 6.82
CA GLN A 52 -9.32 7.81 7.48
C GLN A 52 -9.60 8.86 6.41
N GLU A 53 -10.75 9.52 6.51
CA GLU A 53 -11.02 10.74 5.75
C GLU A 53 -10.40 11.94 6.48
N THR A 54 -9.76 12.82 5.74
CA THR A 54 -9.35 14.13 6.26
C THR A 54 -10.58 15.03 6.46
N PRO A 55 -10.53 16.03 7.37
CA PRO A 55 -11.68 16.89 7.66
C PRO A 55 -12.29 17.63 6.45
N ASN A 56 -11.49 17.84 5.39
CA ASN A 56 -11.93 18.49 4.16
C ASN A 56 -12.58 17.51 3.17
N GLY A 57 -12.68 16.21 3.51
CA GLY A 57 -13.37 15.17 2.74
C GLY A 57 -12.65 14.68 1.47
N THR A 58 -11.69 15.44 0.95
CA THR A 58 -11.07 15.11 -0.35
C THR A 58 -9.86 14.19 -0.25
N THR A 59 -9.17 14.12 0.89
CA THR A 59 -8.06 13.17 1.06
C THR A 59 -8.51 11.97 1.89
N ARG A 60 -8.22 10.78 1.38
CA ARG A 60 -8.35 9.51 2.09
C ARG A 60 -6.99 8.89 2.36
N VAL A 61 -6.92 8.18 3.47
CA VAL A 61 -5.77 7.37 3.86
C VAL A 61 -6.23 5.92 3.94
N TYR A 62 -5.58 5.03 3.19
CA TYR A 62 -5.79 3.58 3.26
C TYR A 62 -4.64 2.92 4.01
N LEU A 63 -4.95 1.88 4.79
CA LEU A 63 -3.96 1.09 5.54
C LEU A 63 -3.98 -0.36 5.08
N LEU A 64 -2.85 -0.84 4.54
CA LEU A 64 -2.66 -2.23 4.13
C LEU A 64 -1.68 -2.92 5.07
N PRO A 65 -2.10 -3.93 5.86
CA PRO A 65 -1.16 -4.79 6.57
C PRO A 65 -0.24 -5.53 5.60
N ILE A 66 1.05 -5.55 5.88
CA ILE A 66 2.08 -6.24 5.10
C ILE A 66 3.02 -7.02 6.01
N GLY A 67 3.68 -8.03 5.46
CA GLY A 67 4.71 -8.79 6.15
C GLY A 67 5.38 -9.85 5.28
N ILE A 68 6.27 -10.64 5.87
CA ILE A 68 6.84 -11.84 5.26
C ILE A 68 6.41 -13.09 6.04
N LEU A 69 6.15 -14.16 5.30
CA LEU A 69 6.02 -15.50 5.84
C LEU A 69 7.36 -16.23 5.75
N GLU A 70 7.75 -16.84 6.85
CA GLU A 70 8.81 -17.83 6.90
C GLU A 70 8.18 -19.21 6.99
N CYS A 71 8.39 -20.02 5.96
CA CYS A 71 7.98 -21.41 5.97
C CYS A 71 9.21 -22.26 6.30
N GLU A 72 9.14 -23.06 7.36
CA GLU A 72 10.18 -24.04 7.64
C GLU A 72 10.21 -25.08 6.51
N GLU A 73 11.36 -25.23 5.86
CA GLU A 73 11.56 -26.28 4.86
C GLU A 73 11.59 -27.64 5.57
N THR A 74 10.74 -28.58 5.15
CA THR A 74 10.93 -29.98 5.54
C THR A 74 12.04 -30.61 4.69
N PHE A 75 12.69 -31.65 5.21
CA PHE A 75 13.82 -32.38 4.62
C PHE A 75 13.60 -32.93 3.18
N LEU A 76 12.41 -32.77 2.60
CA LEU A 76 12.04 -33.19 1.24
C LEU A 76 11.64 -32.02 0.31
N GLY A 77 11.85 -30.77 0.70
CA GLY A 77 11.54 -29.59 -0.14
C GLY A 77 10.03 -29.39 -0.40
N LEU A 78 9.18 -30.06 0.38
CA LEU A 78 7.73 -29.91 0.33
C LEU A 78 7.30 -29.09 1.54
N TYR A 79 6.62 -27.97 1.29
CA TYR A 79 6.04 -27.13 2.33
C TYR A 79 4.68 -27.70 2.75
N PRO A 80 4.51 -28.29 3.94
CA PRO A 80 3.19 -28.33 4.53
C PRO A 80 2.73 -26.88 4.72
N LYS A 81 1.60 -26.52 4.12
CA LYS A 81 1.01 -25.16 4.17
C LYS A 81 0.77 -24.63 5.60
N ASN A 82 0.97 -25.47 6.61
CA ASN A 82 0.67 -25.25 8.02
C ASN A 82 1.89 -24.84 8.88
N ASP A 83 3.11 -24.83 8.34
CA ASP A 83 4.33 -24.46 9.09
C ASP A 83 4.92 -23.10 8.67
N CYS A 84 4.15 -22.30 7.95
CA CYS A 84 4.51 -20.91 7.66
C CYS A 84 4.14 -20.01 8.84
N LYS A 85 5.13 -19.37 9.45
CA LYS A 85 4.94 -18.37 10.51
C LYS A 85 5.15 -16.97 9.94
N ILE A 86 4.45 -16.01 10.53
CA ILE A 86 4.72 -14.60 10.27
C ILE A 86 6.07 -14.28 10.91
N ASP A 87 6.93 -13.64 10.15
CA ASP A 87 8.08 -12.98 10.75
C ASP A 87 7.59 -11.71 11.45
N GLU A 88 7.57 -11.78 12.78
CA GLU A 88 7.11 -10.69 13.67
C GLU A 88 7.98 -9.42 13.56
N ASP A 89 9.23 -9.54 13.12
CA ASP A 89 10.14 -8.43 12.87
C ASP A 89 9.90 -7.82 11.48
N ARG A 90 9.52 -8.64 10.50
CA ARG A 90 9.16 -8.23 9.13
C ARG A 90 7.64 -8.17 8.91
N ARG A 91 6.98 -7.36 9.74
CA ARG A 91 5.57 -6.93 9.58
C ARG A 91 5.42 -5.41 9.67
N ASP A 92 4.49 -4.81 8.95
CA ASP A 92 4.15 -3.38 9.03
C ASP A 92 2.74 -3.11 8.48
N LYS A 93 2.34 -1.85 8.41
CA LYS A 93 1.23 -1.35 7.59
C LYS A 93 1.78 -0.38 6.56
N LEU A 94 1.30 -0.49 5.34
CA LEU A 94 1.47 0.55 4.32
C LEU A 94 0.37 1.56 4.45
N ARG A 95 0.76 2.83 4.55
CA ARG A 95 -0.14 3.97 4.50
C ARG A 95 -0.14 4.55 3.09
N LEU A 96 -1.25 4.38 2.38
CA LEU A 96 -1.51 5.00 1.09
C LEU A 96 -2.33 6.28 1.31
N ILE A 97 -1.90 7.39 0.73
CA ILE A 97 -2.60 8.67 0.76
C ILE A 97 -3.09 8.99 -0.65
N VAL A 98 -4.40 9.19 -0.78
CA VAL A 98 -5.07 9.50 -2.04
C VAL A 98 -5.80 10.82 -1.89
N ASP A 99 -5.63 11.70 -2.86
CA ASP A 99 -6.34 12.97 -2.95
C ASP A 99 -7.36 12.89 -4.10
N TYR A 100 -8.63 12.97 -3.73
CA TYR A 100 -9.78 12.94 -4.62
C TYR A 100 -10.19 14.31 -5.15
N ARG A 101 -9.42 15.37 -4.86
CA ARG A 101 -9.65 16.66 -5.52
C ARG A 101 -9.57 16.50 -7.02
N GLU A 102 -10.56 17.05 -7.71
CA GLU A 102 -10.51 17.22 -9.15
C GLU A 102 -9.54 18.34 -9.53
N ILE A 103 -8.81 18.12 -10.62
CA ILE A 103 -7.97 19.12 -11.28
C ILE A 103 -8.64 19.41 -12.62
N GLU A 104 -9.32 20.54 -12.71
CA GLU A 104 -10.13 20.91 -13.88
C GLU A 104 -9.32 20.98 -15.16
N GLU A 105 -8.05 21.38 -15.05
CA GLU A 105 -7.12 21.54 -16.17
C GLU A 105 -6.53 20.21 -16.67
N MET A 106 -6.89 19.07 -16.07
CA MET A 106 -6.42 17.79 -16.58
C MET A 106 -7.06 17.47 -17.94
N PRO A 107 -6.25 17.11 -18.96
CA PRO A 107 -6.74 16.80 -20.29
C PRO A 107 -7.38 15.40 -20.41
N THR A 108 -7.52 14.68 -19.29
CA THR A 108 -8.06 13.31 -19.23
C THR A 108 -9.42 13.30 -18.55
N ASP A 109 -10.26 12.32 -18.92
CA ASP A 109 -11.59 12.14 -18.30
C ASP A 109 -11.51 11.89 -16.78
N ASP A 110 -10.43 11.25 -16.31
CA ASP A 110 -10.11 11.17 -14.89
C ASP A 110 -9.39 12.43 -14.43
N LYS A 111 -10.16 13.36 -13.86
CA LYS A 111 -9.70 14.63 -13.30
C LYS A 111 -9.15 14.49 -11.88
N THR A 112 -9.23 13.31 -11.28
CA THR A 112 -8.78 13.08 -9.90
C THR A 112 -7.27 13.29 -9.79
N PHE A 113 -6.82 14.00 -8.75
CA PHE A 113 -5.40 14.15 -8.44
C PHE A 113 -4.73 12.77 -8.28
N GLY A 114 -5.33 11.91 -7.45
CA GLY A 114 -4.92 10.52 -7.27
C GLY A 114 -3.91 10.32 -6.16
N VAL A 115 -2.99 9.37 -6.34
CA VAL A 115 -2.07 8.95 -5.28
C VAL A 115 -1.04 10.04 -4.96
N VAL A 116 -1.04 10.48 -3.70
CA VAL A 116 -0.07 11.44 -3.16
C VAL A 116 1.20 10.73 -2.67
N SER A 117 1.06 9.63 -1.93
CA SER A 117 2.20 8.91 -1.34
C SER A 117 1.78 7.54 -0.85
N MET A 118 2.75 6.63 -0.74
CA MET A 118 2.63 5.34 -0.08
C MET A 118 3.91 5.10 0.73
N TYR A 119 3.80 4.71 2.00
CA TYR A 119 4.95 4.52 2.89
C TYR A 119 4.64 3.61 4.09
N CYS A 120 5.68 3.13 4.75
CA CYS A 120 5.60 2.20 5.89
C CYS A 120 5.29 2.94 7.20
N THR A 121 4.38 2.41 8.02
CA THR A 121 4.01 3.11 9.26
C THR A 121 5.12 3.07 10.31
N LYS A 122 5.92 2.00 10.40
CA LYS A 122 6.99 1.90 11.41
C LYS A 122 8.16 2.84 11.15
N THR A 123 8.55 3.06 9.89
CA THR A 123 9.66 3.95 9.56
C THR A 123 9.25 5.42 9.53
N GLY A 124 7.97 5.73 9.76
CA GLY A 124 7.45 7.06 9.51
C GLY A 124 7.56 7.40 8.02
N ASN A 125 7.49 8.68 7.67
CA ASN A 125 7.49 9.17 6.29
C ASN A 125 8.87 9.02 5.58
N ASP A 126 9.68 8.04 5.98
CA ASP A 126 11.02 7.73 5.48
C ASP A 126 11.00 6.50 4.56
N ALA A 127 12.18 5.95 4.26
CA ALA A 127 12.33 4.76 3.41
C ALA A 127 11.80 3.50 4.10
N CYS A 128 11.07 2.69 3.35
CA CYS A 128 10.67 1.35 3.76
C CYS A 128 11.85 0.36 3.68
N PRO A 129 11.86 -0.68 4.52
CA PRO A 129 12.80 -1.78 4.37
C PRO A 129 12.60 -2.55 3.06
N ASP A 130 13.67 -3.07 2.47
CA ASP A 130 13.63 -3.77 1.17
C ASP A 130 12.70 -4.99 1.14
N TRP A 131 12.42 -5.60 2.29
CA TRP A 131 11.53 -6.75 2.38
C TRP A 131 10.10 -6.42 1.94
N VAL A 132 9.68 -5.15 2.04
CA VAL A 132 8.36 -4.66 1.64
C VAL A 132 8.10 -4.89 0.15
N ASN A 133 9.14 -4.73 -0.67
CA ASN A 133 9.05 -4.94 -2.11
C ASN A 133 8.91 -6.41 -2.49
N LYS A 134 9.24 -7.33 -1.57
CA LYS A 134 9.10 -8.78 -1.73
C LYS A 134 7.78 -9.31 -1.16
N THR A 135 6.98 -8.46 -0.51
CA THR A 135 5.66 -8.85 -0.02
C THR A 135 4.69 -8.99 -1.18
N VAL A 136 3.99 -10.12 -1.24
CA VAL A 136 2.84 -10.33 -2.13
C VAL A 136 1.56 -10.09 -1.30
N GLU A 137 0.52 -9.57 -1.94
CA GLU A 137 -0.80 -9.31 -1.34
C GLU A 137 -1.26 -10.50 -0.47
N TYR A 138 -1.55 -10.26 0.81
CA TYR A 138 -2.14 -11.27 1.69
C TYR A 138 -3.64 -11.33 1.43
N PRO A 139 -4.23 -12.52 1.22
CA PRO A 139 -5.67 -12.62 1.05
C PRO A 139 -6.39 -12.06 2.28
N ALA A 140 -7.40 -11.23 2.04
CA ALA A 140 -8.28 -10.66 3.07
C ALA A 140 -8.93 -11.76 3.93
N GLU A 141 -9.06 -12.97 3.39
CA GLU A 141 -9.56 -14.16 4.06
C GLU A 141 -8.41 -15.16 4.27
N GLY A 142 -7.78 -15.07 5.43
CA GLY A 142 -6.79 -16.00 5.95
C GLY A 142 -6.79 -15.94 7.47
N PRO A 143 -6.19 -16.90 8.19
CA PRO A 143 -6.28 -17.01 9.65
C PRO A 143 -5.40 -15.95 10.32
N TRP A 144 -5.72 -14.68 10.13
CA TRP A 144 -4.97 -13.55 10.65
C TRP A 144 -5.68 -13.00 11.89
N PRO A 145 -4.96 -12.76 13.00
CA PRO A 145 -5.54 -12.31 14.27
C PRO A 145 -6.11 -10.88 14.24
N TRP A 146 -6.18 -10.22 13.08
CA TRP A 146 -6.60 -8.82 12.94
C TRP A 146 -8.00 -8.66 12.33
N ALA A 147 -8.71 -9.76 12.03
CA ALA A 147 -10.12 -9.72 11.63
C ALA A 147 -11.09 -9.60 12.83
N SER A 148 -10.58 -9.54 14.06
CA SER A 148 -11.42 -9.31 15.24
C SER A 148 -10.62 -8.74 16.41
N SER A 149 -10.68 -7.40 16.56
CA SER A 149 -10.84 -6.67 17.84
C SER A 149 -10.66 -5.17 17.59
#